data_AF-A0A2W6CAA8-F1
#
_entry.id   AF-A0A2W6CAA8-F1
#
_cell.length_a   1.000
_cell.length_b   1.000
_cell.length_c   1.000
_cell.angle_alpha   90.00
_cell.angle_beta   90.00
_cell.angle_gamma   90.00
#
_symmetry.space_group_name_H-M   'P 1'
#
loop_
_entity.id
_entity.type
_entity.pdbx_description
1 polymer ?
#
loop_
_entity_poly.entity_id
_entity_poly.type
_entity_poly.pdbx_seq_one_letter_code
_entity_poly.pdbx_strand_id
1 'polypeptide(L)' 'MTGEAPGWSTLLGIGIVSAATLAVGISLGWWLDGLLHTFPVLILVGIALGIAGGVCYTIVQIRPFLKQ' A
#
# COMPACT_ATOMS: atom_id res chain seq x y z
N MET A 1 15.70 -19.44 -18.86
CA MET A 1 15.07 -18.44 -17.98
C MET A 1 13.96 -19.18 -17.27
N THR A 2 14.25 -19.72 -16.09
CA THR A 2 13.34 -20.55 -15.29
C THR A 2 12.23 -19.66 -14.73
N GLY A 3 10.97 -20.06 -14.90
CA GLY A 3 9.81 -19.40 -14.29
C GLY A 3 9.82 -19.65 -12.79
N GLU A 4 10.70 -18.97 -12.07
CA GLU A 4 10.78 -19.06 -10.61
C GLU A 4 9.68 -18.20 -10.00
N ALA A 5 8.82 -18.86 -9.20
CA ALA A 5 7.79 -18.20 -8.42
C ALA A 5 8.42 -17.09 -7.54
N PRO A 6 7.66 -16.04 -7.18
CA PRO A 6 8.16 -14.99 -6.31
C PRO A 6 8.77 -15.58 -5.03
N GLY A 7 10.03 -15.28 -4.77
CA GLY A 7 10.70 -15.72 -3.56
C GLY A 7 9.97 -15.21 -2.30
N TRP A 8 10.08 -15.96 -1.20
CA TRP A 8 9.46 -15.60 0.09
C TRP A 8 9.84 -14.18 0.57
N SER A 9 11.05 -13.73 0.27
CA SER A 9 11.51 -12.36 0.54
C SER A 9 10.74 -11.30 -0.25
N THR A 10 10.41 -11.57 -1.51
CA THR A 10 9.61 -10.69 -2.36
C THR A 10 8.18 -10.58 -1.83
N LEU A 11 7.58 -11.71 -1.44
CA LEU A 11 6.24 -11.73 -0.85
C LEU A 11 6.18 -10.94 0.47
N LEU A 12 7.17 -11.12 1.35
CA LEU A 12 7.30 -10.33 2.58
C LEU A 12 7.50 -8.84 2.28
N GLY A 13 8.35 -8.50 1.30
CA GLY A 13 8.56 -7.12 0.88
C GLY A 13 7.28 -6.45 0.40
N ILE A 14 6.46 -7.14 -0.39
CA ILE A 14 5.15 -6.65 -0.84
C ILE A 14 4.22 -6.42 0.35
N GLY A 15 4.16 -7.36 1.29
CA GLY A 15 3.34 -7.24 2.49
C GLY A 15 3.74 -6.05 3.37
N ILE A 16 5.05 -5.89 3.63
CA ILE A 16 5.59 -4.79 4.44
C ILE A 16 5.30 -3.44 3.80
N VAL A 17 5.53 -3.29 2.49
CA VAL A 17 5.26 -2.03 1.78
C VAL A 17 3.77 -1.72 1.78
N SER A 18 2.91 -2.73 1.61
CA SER A 18 1.45 -2.55 1.67
C SER A 18 0.99 -2.10 3.06
N ALA A 19 1.50 -2.72 4.12
CA ALA A 19 1.20 -2.31 5.49
C ALA A 19 1.74 -0.91 5.80
N ALA A 20 2.95 -0.59 5.35
CA ALA A 20 3.59 0.71 5.58
C ALA A 20 2.83 1.84 4.87
N THR A 21 2.46 1.65 3.60
CA THR A 21 1.69 2.65 2.84
C THR A 21 0.32 2.91 3.45
N LEU A 22 -0.36 1.87 3.93
CA LEU A 22 -1.62 2.01 4.66
C LEU A 22 -1.44 2.73 6.00
N ALA A 23 -0.43 2.34 6.79
CA ALA A 23 -0.14 2.97 8.08
C ALA A 23 0.16 4.46 7.91
N VAL A 24 0.99 4.83 6.92
CA VAL A 24 1.28 6.23 6.60
C VAL A 24 0.01 6.99 6.22
N GLY A 25 -0.85 6.42 5.36
CA GLY A 25 -2.11 7.04 4.98
C GLY A 25 -3.05 7.29 6.16
N ILE A 26 -3.16 6.32 7.07
CA ILE A 26 -3.95 6.44 8.31
C ILE A 26 -3.37 7.52 9.21
N SER A 27 -2.07 7.47 9.49
CA SER A 27 -1.41 8.40 10.41
C SER A 27 -1.51 9.84 9.92
N LEU A 28 -1.27 10.06 8.62
CA LEU A 28 -1.39 11.40 8.01
C LEU A 28 -2.84 11.88 7.99
N GLY A 29 -3.78 11.03 7.59
CA GLY A 29 -5.18 11.39 7.53
C GLY A 29 -5.76 11.71 8.91
N TRP A 30 -5.40 10.95 9.94
CA TRP A 30 -5.79 11.21 11.33
C TRP A 30 -5.19 12.52 11.86
N TRP A 31 -3.90 12.77 11.60
CA TRP A 31 -3.24 14.00 12.02
C TRP A 31 -3.84 15.25 11.34
N LEU A 32 -4.12 15.16 10.04
CA LEU A 32 -4.75 16.24 9.28
C LEU A 32 -6.21 16.47 9.71
N ASP A 33 -6.98 15.42 9.97
CA ASP A 33 -8.35 15.55 10.49
C ASP A 33 -8.39 16.26 11.84
N GLY A 34 -7.39 15.99 12.71
CA GLY A 34 -7.25 16.69 13.99
C GLY A 34 -6.89 18.16 13.83
N LEU A 35 -6.09 18.51 12.83
CA LEU A 35 -5.68 19.90 12.56
C LEU A 35 -6.80 20.73 11.91
N LEU A 36 -7.54 20.13 10.98
CA LEU A 36 -8.55 20.81 10.16
C LEU A 36 -9.98 20.65 10.69
N HIS A 37 -10.18 19.92 11.78
CA HIS A 37 -11.49 19.61 12.35
C HIS A 37 -12.43 18.92 11.34
N THR A 38 -11.87 18.22 10.35
CA THR A 38 -12.60 17.52 9.28
C THR A 38 -12.90 16.06 9.64
N PHE A 39 -12.62 15.64 10.89
CA PHE A 39 -12.77 14.26 11.31
C PHE A 39 -14.19 13.73 11.00
N PRO A 40 -14.35 12.60 10.27
CA PRO A 40 -13.33 11.63 9.83
C PRO A 40 -13.05 11.62 8.31
N VAL A 41 -13.07 12.75 7.61
CA VAL A 41 -12.98 12.77 6.14
C VAL A 41 -11.56 12.48 5.64
N LEU A 42 -10.53 13.13 6.18
CA LEU A 42 -9.16 12.98 5.67
C LEU A 42 -8.52 11.65 6.05
N ILE A 43 -8.91 11.05 7.17
CA ILE A 43 -8.51 9.68 7.51
C ILE A 43 -9.11 8.66 6.52
N LEU A 44 -10.37 8.83 6.09
CA LEU A 44 -10.98 7.96 5.09
C LEU A 44 -10.29 8.11 3.72
N VAL A 45 -9.97 9.34 3.32
CA VAL A 45 -9.20 9.59 2.10
C VAL A 45 -7.79 8.99 2.22
N GLY A 46 -7.12 9.17 3.36
CA GLY A 46 -5.80 8.60 3.63
C GLY A 46 -5.78 7.07 3.57
N ILE A 47 -6.81 6.41 4.11
CA ILE A 47 -7.00 4.96 3.99
C ILE A 47 -7.20 4.54 2.54
N ALA A 48 -8.09 5.22 1.81
CA ALA A 48 -8.37 4.90 0.41
C ALA A 48 -7.10 5.02 -0.45
N LEU A 49 -6.30 6.07 -0.23
CA LEU A 49 -5.02 6.27 -0.90
C LEU A 49 -3.98 5.21 -0.49
N GLY A 50 -3.92 4.85 0.80
CA GLY A 50 -3.02 3.80 1.30
C GLY A 50 -3.33 2.43 0.68
N ILE A 51 -4.62 2.06 0.61
CA ILE A 51 -5.07 0.82 -0.06
C ILE A 51 -4.73 0.86 -1.55
N ALA A 52 -5.08 1.94 -2.25
CA ALA A 52 -4.79 2.08 -3.67
C ALA A 52 -3.29 2.00 -3.97
N GLY A 53 -2.45 2.61 -3.12
CA GLY A 53 -1.00 2.56 -3.21
C GLY A 53 -0.46 1.13 -3.02
N GLY A 54 -0.89 0.42 -1.98
CA GLY A 54 -0.49 -0.96 -1.73
C GLY A 54 -0.90 -1.92 -2.86
N VAL A 55 -2.12 -1.77 -3.38
CA VAL A 55 -2.61 -2.55 -4.53
C VAL A 55 -1.79 -2.24 -5.78
N CYS A 56 -1.56 -0.96 -6.10
CA CYS A 56 -0.76 -0.56 -7.25
C CYS A 56 0.66 -1.13 -7.16
N TYR A 57 1.30 -1.01 -6.00
CA TYR A 57 2.64 -1.55 -5.74
C TYR A 57 2.68 -3.07 -5.94
N THR A 58 1.70 -3.78 -5.39
CA THR A 58 1.56 -5.24 -5.52
C THR A 58 1.43 -5.64 -6.99
N ILE A 59 0.57 -4.96 -7.75
CA ILE A 59 0.37 -5.23 -9.18
C ILE A 59 1.66 -4.97 -9.97
N VAL A 60 2.36 -3.87 -9.68
CA VAL A 60 3.63 -3.53 -10.35
C VAL A 60 4.70 -4.58 -10.08
N GLN A 61 4.77 -5.11 -8.86
CA GLN A 61 5.73 -6.15 -8.50
C GLN A 61 5.37 -7.53 -9.07
N ILE A 62 4.08 -7.85 -9.20
CA ILE A 62 3.64 -9.17 -9.72
C ILE A 62 3.60 -9.20 -11.25
N ARG A 63 3.29 -8.09 -11.92
CA ARG A 63 3.17 -7.99 -13.39
C ARG A 63 4.34 -8.59 -14.18
N PRO A 64 5.62 -8.42 -13.80
CA PRO A 64 6.75 -9.03 -14.49
C PRO A 64 6.68 -10.55 -14.55
N PHE A 65 6.10 -11.20 -13.53
CA PHE A 65 5.96 -12.66 -13.46
C PHE A 65 4.83 -13.21 -14.34
N LEU A 66 3.87 -12.37 -14.76
CA LEU A 66 2.73 -12.77 -15.59
C LEU A 66 2.98 -12.63 -17.10
N LYS A 67 4.05 -11.94 -17.50
CA LYS A 67 4.45 -11.75 -18.91
C LYS A 67 5.56 -12.72 -19.33
N GLN A 68 5.98 -13.60 -18.42
CA GLN A 68 6.86 -14.73 -18.69
C GLN A 68 6.03 -15.96 -19.00
#